data_AF-A0AAD6FS21-F1
#
_entry.id   AF-A0AAD6FS21-F1
#
_cell.length_a   1.000
_cell.length_b   1.000
_cell.length_c   1.000
_cell.angle_alpha   90.00
_cell.angle_beta   90.00
_cell.angle_gamma   90.00
#
_symmetry.space_group_name_H-M   'P 1'
#
loop_
_entity.id
_entity.type
_entity.pdbx_description
1 polymer ?
#
loop_
_entity_poly.entity_id
_entity_poly.type
_entity_poly.pdbx_seq_one_letter_code
_entity_poly.pdbx_strand_id
1 'polypeptide(L)'
;MREELEDFKKGINQKLTETTKELASQATRIKLAEQRVSEIEDWDMDVKEALTQALKQQRVLQNRLTDQEGRNRRNNIRIFGLTEGAEGTSTTQFIERLLTTELSLPAESDLQIQQAHQSLMPRPASDRPLRSIVVNFLQYTTKEMVLKEAWKKRIKFQDRALHPYLDLKIHWESGPRTYESAQEAADELNRRGIQIETSRGSAPGIEERLQKTLLWQRVGNSEDTAVRAKQRLQGFQRK
;
A
#
# COMPACT_ATOMS: atom_id res chain seq x y z
N MET A 1 -72.07 -14.92 -57.74
CA MET A 1 -72.07 -13.55 -57.18
C MET A 1 -72.69 -13.44 -55.77
N ARG A 2 -73.96 -13.80 -55.50
CA ARG A 2 -74.51 -13.72 -54.12
C ARG A 2 -73.93 -14.77 -53.15
N GLU A 3 -73.80 -16.03 -53.58
CA GLU A 3 -73.19 -17.09 -52.75
C GLU A 3 -71.72 -16.82 -52.46
N GLU A 4 -70.94 -16.43 -53.48
CA GLU A 4 -69.52 -16.08 -53.32
C GLU A 4 -69.31 -14.93 -52.31
N LEU A 5 -70.26 -13.98 -52.25
CA LEU A 5 -70.21 -12.87 -51.29
C LEU A 5 -70.49 -13.34 -49.85
N GLU A 6 -71.41 -14.29 -49.67
CA GLU A 6 -71.71 -14.87 -48.37
C GLU A 6 -70.59 -15.80 -47.88
N ASP A 7 -69.98 -16.59 -48.76
CA ASP A 7 -68.81 -17.40 -48.43
C ASP A 7 -67.62 -16.51 -48.04
N PHE A 8 -67.39 -15.41 -48.77
CA PHE A 8 -66.38 -14.43 -48.43
C PHE A 8 -66.62 -13.78 -47.06
N LYS A 9 -67.87 -13.36 -46.79
CA LYS A 9 -68.27 -12.79 -45.49
C LYS A 9 -68.09 -13.77 -44.34
N LYS A 10 -68.42 -15.05 -44.57
CA LYS A 10 -68.20 -16.13 -43.60
C LYS A 10 -66.71 -16.36 -43.32
N GLY A 11 -65.88 -16.37 -44.37
CA GLY A 11 -64.43 -16.47 -44.26
C GLY A 11 -63.80 -15.31 -43.48
N ILE A 12 -64.27 -14.07 -43.74
CA ILE A 12 -63.84 -12.89 -42.97
C ILE A 12 -64.22 -13.03 -41.50
N ASN A 13 -65.47 -13.38 -41.20
CA ASN A 13 -65.93 -13.51 -39.81
C ASN A 13 -65.14 -14.58 -39.06
N GLN A 14 -64.86 -15.72 -39.69
CA GLN A 14 -64.04 -16.77 -39.10
C GLN A 14 -62.64 -16.27 -38.78
N LYS A 15 -61.98 -15.60 -39.74
CA LYS A 15 -60.64 -15.06 -39.55
C LYS A 15 -60.59 -13.95 -38.50
N LEU A 16 -61.64 -13.13 -38.41
CA LEU A 16 -61.79 -12.11 -37.38
C LEU A 16 -61.90 -12.75 -35.99
N THR A 17 -62.64 -13.86 -35.86
CA THR A 17 -62.77 -14.61 -34.59
C THR A 17 -61.48 -15.32 -34.19
N GLU A 18 -60.71 -15.84 -35.14
CA GLU A 18 -59.38 -16.41 -34.88
C GLU A 18 -58.41 -15.32 -34.42
N THR A 19 -58.37 -14.18 -35.13
CA THR A 19 -57.51 -13.05 -34.79
C THR A 19 -57.85 -12.49 -33.40
N THR A 20 -59.12 -12.40 -33.02
CA THR A 20 -59.52 -11.96 -31.67
C THR A 20 -59.10 -12.96 -30.58
N LYS A 21 -59.16 -14.27 -30.85
CA LYS A 21 -58.66 -15.29 -29.92
C LYS A 21 -57.14 -15.20 -29.76
N GLU A 22 -56.40 -15.05 -30.85
CA GLU A 22 -54.95 -14.88 -30.81
C GLU A 22 -54.56 -13.60 -30.06
N LEU A 23 -55.28 -12.50 -30.30
CA LEU A 23 -55.06 -11.23 -29.60
C LEU A 23 -55.30 -11.36 -28.09
N ALA A 24 -56.35 -12.08 -27.67
CA ALA A 24 -56.62 -12.35 -26.26
C ALA A 24 -55.53 -13.24 -25.61
N SER A 25 -55.06 -14.26 -26.34
CA SER A 25 -53.95 -15.10 -25.91
C SER A 25 -52.65 -14.29 -25.75
N GLN A 26 -52.34 -13.44 -26.73
CA GLN A 26 -51.18 -12.55 -26.68
C GLN A 26 -51.27 -11.56 -25.51
N ALA A 27 -52.43 -10.94 -25.28
CA ALA A 27 -52.63 -10.04 -24.15
C ALA A 27 -52.35 -10.73 -22.80
N THR A 28 -52.75 -11.99 -22.66
CA THR A 28 -52.48 -12.79 -21.45
C THR A 28 -50.98 -13.07 -21.30
N ARG A 29 -50.29 -13.43 -22.39
CA ARG A 29 -48.85 -13.68 -22.39
C ARG A 29 -48.05 -12.41 -22.07
N ILE A 30 -48.46 -11.27 -22.61
CA ILE A 30 -47.84 -9.96 -22.35
C ILE A 30 -47.98 -9.62 -20.87
N LYS A 31 -49.18 -9.74 -20.29
CA LYS A 31 -49.41 -9.48 -18.86
C LYS A 31 -48.54 -10.33 -17.94
N LEU A 32 -48.39 -11.63 -18.26
CA LEU A 32 -47.50 -12.52 -17.51
C LEU A 32 -46.02 -12.14 -17.66
N ALA A 33 -45.61 -11.68 -18.85
CA ALA A 33 -44.26 -11.21 -19.08
C ALA A 33 -43.99 -9.91 -18.31
N GLU A 34 -44.93 -8.95 -18.32
CA GLU A 34 -44.85 -7.69 -17.56
C GLU A 34 -44.72 -7.95 -16.06
N GLN A 35 -45.52 -8.87 -15.51
CA GLN A 35 -45.43 -9.24 -14.11
C GLN A 35 -44.07 -9.84 -13.75
N ARG A 36 -43.55 -10.76 -14.58
CA ARG A 36 -42.23 -11.35 -14.37
C ARG A 36 -41.11 -10.33 -14.48
N VAL A 37 -41.23 -9.35 -15.37
CA VAL A 37 -40.25 -8.25 -15.49
C VAL A 37 -40.26 -7.41 -14.22
N SER A 38 -41.44 -7.03 -13.72
CA SER A 38 -41.57 -6.30 -12.45
C SER A 38 -40.92 -7.04 -11.28
N GLU A 39 -41.20 -8.35 -11.14
CA GLU A 39 -40.60 -9.18 -10.08
C GLU A 39 -39.06 -9.27 -10.20
N ILE A 40 -38.54 -9.32 -11.42
CA ILE A 40 -37.09 -9.34 -11.67
C ILE A 40 -36.46 -7.98 -11.36
N GLU A 41 -37.12 -6.88 -11.71
CA GLU A 41 -36.64 -5.52 -11.44
C GLU A 41 -36.56 -5.25 -9.93
N ASP A 42 -37.57 -5.65 -9.17
CA ASP A 42 -37.57 -5.56 -7.70
C ASP A 42 -36.41 -6.37 -7.10
N TRP A 43 -36.25 -7.62 -7.57
CA TRP A 43 -35.15 -8.48 -7.11
C TRP A 43 -33.76 -7.94 -7.48
N ASP A 44 -33.61 -7.38 -8.68
CA ASP A 44 -32.34 -6.75 -9.11
C ASP A 44 -32.01 -5.53 -8.24
N MET A 45 -33.01 -4.75 -7.84
CA MET A 45 -32.83 -3.66 -6.88
C MET A 45 -32.32 -4.17 -5.52
N ASP A 46 -32.97 -5.19 -4.96
CA ASP A 46 -32.58 -5.80 -3.68
C ASP A 46 -31.16 -6.37 -3.73
N VAL A 47 -30.81 -7.06 -4.83
CA VAL A 47 -29.47 -7.61 -5.05
C VAL A 47 -28.42 -6.51 -5.15
N LYS A 48 -28.69 -5.43 -5.89
CA LYS A 48 -27.79 -4.28 -6.00
C LYS A 48 -27.56 -3.60 -4.66
N GLU A 49 -28.61 -3.47 -3.85
CA GLU A 49 -28.49 -2.92 -2.50
C GLU A 49 -27.62 -3.82 -1.61
N ALA A 50 -27.93 -5.13 -1.56
CA ALA A 50 -27.17 -6.09 -0.77
C ALA A 50 -25.68 -6.14 -1.20
N LEU A 51 -25.41 -6.13 -2.51
CA LEU A 51 -24.05 -6.08 -3.06
C LEU A 51 -23.32 -4.81 -2.64
N THR A 52 -23.99 -3.66 -2.72
CA THR A 52 -23.41 -2.37 -2.30
C THR A 52 -23.07 -2.37 -0.81
N GLN A 53 -23.96 -2.92 0.03
CA GLN A 53 -23.71 -3.07 1.46
C GLN A 53 -22.54 -4.01 1.75
N ALA A 54 -22.47 -5.15 1.06
CA ALA A 54 -21.38 -6.11 1.20
C ALA A 54 -20.02 -5.51 0.81
N LEU A 55 -19.95 -4.77 -0.30
CA LEU A 55 -18.73 -4.08 -0.73
C LEU A 55 -18.27 -3.02 0.28
N LYS A 56 -19.22 -2.27 0.87
CA LYS A 56 -18.92 -1.31 1.95
C LYS A 56 -18.33 -2.02 3.17
N GLN A 57 -18.93 -3.13 3.60
CA GLN A 57 -18.44 -3.92 4.72
C GLN A 57 -17.06 -4.53 4.44
N GLN A 58 -16.84 -5.06 3.24
CA GLN A 58 -15.54 -5.59 2.81
C GLN A 58 -14.45 -4.52 2.94
N ARG A 59 -14.72 -3.28 2.49
CA ARG A 59 -13.75 -2.17 2.60
C ARG A 59 -13.44 -1.83 4.06
N VAL A 60 -14.44 -1.80 4.93
CA VAL A 60 -14.24 -1.56 6.37
C VAL A 60 -13.39 -2.66 6.99
N LEU A 61 -13.66 -3.92 6.66
CA LEU A 61 -12.88 -5.06 7.16
C LEU A 61 -11.43 -5.02 6.67
N GLN A 62 -11.19 -4.71 5.39
CA GLN A 62 -9.85 -4.56 4.83
C GLN A 62 -9.05 -3.46 5.53
N ASN A 63 -9.68 -2.33 5.83
CA ASN A 63 -9.06 -1.24 6.59
C ASN A 63 -8.71 -1.67 8.02
N ARG A 64 -9.64 -2.33 8.71
CA ARG A 64 -9.41 -2.84 10.07
C ARG A 64 -8.29 -3.89 10.12
N LEU A 65 -8.26 -4.80 9.15
CA LEU A 65 -7.21 -5.82 9.04
C LEU A 65 -5.84 -5.18 8.82
N THR A 66 -5.77 -4.18 7.94
CA THR A 66 -4.54 -3.42 7.67
C THR A 66 -4.04 -2.71 8.92
N ASP A 67 -4.94 -2.06 9.65
CA ASP A 67 -4.63 -1.36 10.90
C ASP A 67 -4.16 -2.33 12.00
N GLN A 68 -4.84 -3.47 12.18
CA GLN A 68 -4.42 -4.51 13.10
C GLN A 68 -3.04 -5.09 12.76
N GLU A 69 -2.80 -5.38 11.47
CA GLU A 69 -1.51 -5.87 11.01
C GLU A 69 -0.40 -4.85 11.24
N GLY A 70 -0.66 -3.57 10.96
CA GLY A 70 0.29 -2.48 11.24
C GLY A 70 0.64 -2.37 12.72
N ARG A 71 -0.36 -2.50 13.61
CA ARG A 71 -0.14 -2.52 15.07
C ARG A 71 0.66 -3.74 15.51
N ASN A 72 0.36 -4.92 14.98
CA ASN A 72 1.07 -6.15 15.30
C ASN A 72 2.54 -6.13 14.84
N ARG A 73 2.84 -5.46 13.72
CA ARG A 73 4.20 -5.33 13.18
C ARG A 73 4.96 -4.11 13.69
N ARG A 74 4.34 -3.25 14.51
CA ARG A 74 4.92 -1.97 14.97
C ARG A 74 6.26 -2.14 15.69
N ASN A 75 6.42 -3.24 16.41
CA ASN A 75 7.63 -3.59 17.15
C ASN A 75 8.61 -4.46 16.34
N ASN A 76 8.31 -4.73 15.07
CA ASN A 76 9.17 -5.52 14.22
C ASN A 76 10.11 -4.62 13.41
N ILE A 77 11.35 -5.07 13.24
CA ILE A 77 12.25 -4.59 12.19
C ILE A 77 12.67 -5.77 11.32
N ARG A 78 13.07 -5.45 10.10
CA ARG A 78 13.60 -6.42 9.15
C ARG A 78 15.02 -6.04 8.77
N ILE A 79 15.94 -6.98 8.94
CA ILE A 79 17.37 -6.80 8.66
C ILE A 79 17.72 -7.59 7.39
N PHE A 80 18.34 -6.91 6.44
CA PHE A 80 18.79 -7.48 5.17
C PHE A 80 20.30 -7.59 5.09
N GLY A 81 20.77 -8.58 4.33
CA GLY A 81 22.20 -8.75 4.00
C GLY A 81 22.97 -9.70 4.92
N LEU A 82 22.28 -10.35 5.87
CA LEU A 82 22.88 -11.37 6.74
C LEU A 82 23.03 -12.69 6.01
N THR A 83 24.23 -13.27 6.08
CA THR A 83 24.56 -14.54 5.43
C THR A 83 23.84 -15.69 6.14
N GLU A 84 23.29 -16.61 5.35
CA GLU A 84 22.52 -17.72 5.91
C GLU A 84 23.41 -18.66 6.72
N GLY A 85 23.02 -18.95 7.95
CA GLY A 85 23.75 -19.83 8.86
C GLY A 85 24.77 -19.11 9.76
N ALA A 86 24.98 -17.80 9.60
CA ALA A 86 25.85 -17.02 10.47
C ALA A 86 25.35 -16.90 11.92
N GLU A 87 24.05 -17.15 12.13
CA GLU A 87 23.35 -17.04 13.42
C GLU A 87 23.76 -18.11 14.43
N GLY A 88 24.25 -19.26 13.95
CA GLY A 88 24.59 -20.41 14.80
C GLY A 88 23.35 -20.98 15.51
N THR A 89 23.44 -21.17 16.83
CA THR A 89 22.43 -21.85 17.64
C THR A 89 21.23 -20.98 18.03
N SER A 90 21.42 -19.65 18.15
CA SER A 90 20.37 -18.71 18.57
C SER A 90 20.42 -17.41 17.78
N THR A 91 19.44 -17.22 16.90
CA THR A 91 19.26 -16.01 16.10
C THR A 91 19.10 -14.77 16.98
N THR A 92 18.35 -14.88 18.09
CA THR A 92 18.12 -13.76 19.01
C THR A 92 19.42 -13.25 19.62
N GLN A 93 20.23 -14.14 20.20
CA GLN A 93 21.52 -13.77 20.80
C GLN A 93 22.54 -13.27 19.77
N PHE A 94 22.46 -13.79 18.54
CA PHE A 94 23.29 -13.29 17.44
C PHE A 94 22.94 -11.84 17.10
N ILE A 95 21.66 -11.55 16.89
CA ILE A 95 21.19 -10.19 16.57
C ILE A 95 21.47 -9.21 17.69
N GLU A 96 21.25 -9.61 18.94
CA GLU A 96 21.53 -8.77 20.10
C GLU A 96 23.01 -8.36 20.14
N ARG A 97 23.93 -9.33 20.02
CA ARG A 97 25.38 -9.05 19.97
C ARG A 97 25.76 -8.17 18.78
N LEU A 98 25.20 -8.45 17.61
CA LEU A 98 25.45 -7.69 16.39
C LEU A 98 25.05 -6.22 16.56
N LEU A 99 23.83 -5.96 17.04
CA LEU A 99 23.32 -4.61 17.23
C LEU A 99 24.10 -3.85 18.30
N THR A 100 24.39 -4.48 19.44
CA THR A 100 25.16 -3.83 20.52
C THR A 100 26.57 -3.46 20.07
N THR A 101 27.23 -4.36 19.31
CA THR A 101 28.59 -4.12 18.80
C THR A 101 28.62 -3.02 17.74
N GLU A 102 27.77 -3.14 16.72
CA GLU A 102 27.77 -2.24 15.56
C GLU A 102 27.23 -0.85 15.89
N LEU A 103 26.23 -0.76 16.78
CA LEU A 103 25.66 0.52 17.20
C LEU A 103 26.39 1.14 18.40
N SER A 104 27.40 0.46 18.95
CA SER A 104 28.18 0.92 20.10
C SER A 104 27.28 1.30 21.29
N LEU A 105 26.22 0.52 21.49
CA LEU A 105 25.28 0.71 22.59
C LEU A 105 25.95 0.32 23.91
N PRO A 106 25.57 0.95 25.05
CA PRO A 106 26.08 0.55 26.35
C PRO A 106 25.86 -0.96 26.57
N ALA A 107 26.88 -1.67 27.03
CA ALA A 107 26.85 -3.13 27.19
C ALA A 107 25.75 -3.63 28.18
N GLU A 108 25.23 -2.73 29.02
CA GLU A 108 24.12 -2.99 29.94
C GLU A 108 22.74 -2.73 29.32
N SER A 109 22.66 -2.34 28.05
CA SER A 109 21.40 -2.10 27.36
C SER A 109 20.75 -3.43 26.99
N ASP A 110 19.81 -3.89 27.81
CA ASP A 110 18.91 -5.00 27.45
C ASP A 110 18.01 -4.55 26.29
N LEU A 111 18.25 -5.11 25.10
CA LEU A 111 17.46 -4.80 23.91
C LEU A 111 16.07 -5.43 23.96
N GLN A 112 15.80 -6.33 24.91
CA GLN A 112 14.51 -6.97 25.13
C GLN A 112 13.91 -7.54 23.84
N ILE A 113 14.73 -8.25 23.06
CA ILE A 113 14.29 -8.91 21.83
C ILE A 113 13.48 -10.15 22.22
N GLN A 114 12.19 -10.16 21.90
CA GLN A 114 11.32 -11.31 22.19
C GLN A 114 11.62 -12.47 21.24
N GLN A 115 11.79 -12.16 19.96
CA GLN A 115 12.00 -13.17 18.93
C GLN A 115 12.80 -12.60 17.76
N ALA A 116 13.77 -13.35 17.28
CA ALA A 116 14.41 -13.11 15.99
C ALA A 116 14.39 -14.40 15.17
N HIS A 117 13.96 -14.31 13.91
CA HIS A 117 13.89 -15.47 13.02
C HIS A 117 14.08 -15.07 11.56
N GLN A 118 14.56 -16.01 10.75
CA GLN A 118 14.60 -15.83 9.30
C GLN A 118 13.18 -15.84 8.74
N SER A 119 12.95 -15.02 7.71
CA SER A 119 11.67 -15.04 6.97
C SER A 119 11.37 -16.46 6.45
N LEU A 120 10.11 -16.87 6.55
CA LEU A 120 9.62 -18.24 6.26
C LEU A 120 9.72 -18.67 4.77
N MET A 121 10.42 -17.92 3.93
CA MET A 121 10.60 -18.27 2.53
C MET A 121 11.56 -19.44 2.33
N PRO A 122 11.43 -20.19 1.22
CA PRO A 122 12.41 -21.19 0.81
C PRO A 122 13.81 -20.59 0.74
N ARG A 123 14.81 -21.40 1.07
CA ARG A 123 16.21 -21.01 1.03
C ARG A 123 16.59 -20.60 -0.42
N PRO A 124 16.99 -19.33 -0.67
CA PRO A 124 17.45 -18.90 -1.98
C PRO A 124 18.72 -19.65 -2.42
N ALA A 125 18.86 -19.86 -3.73
CA ALA A 125 20.12 -20.30 -4.32
C ALA A 125 21.22 -19.22 -4.15
N SER A 126 22.49 -19.60 -4.29
CA SER A 126 23.64 -18.73 -4.01
C SER A 126 23.68 -17.40 -4.78
N ASP A 127 22.96 -17.32 -5.91
CA ASP A 127 22.86 -16.12 -6.77
C ASP A 127 21.64 -15.23 -6.46
N ARG A 128 20.76 -15.66 -5.55
CA ARG A 128 19.55 -14.90 -5.17
C ARG A 128 19.77 -14.09 -3.88
N PRO A 129 18.97 -13.03 -3.66
CA PRO A 129 19.06 -12.22 -2.45
C PRO A 129 18.89 -13.08 -1.18
N LEU A 130 19.71 -12.80 -0.17
CA LEU A 130 19.67 -13.48 1.12
C LEU A 130 18.34 -13.21 1.83
N ARG A 131 17.86 -14.20 2.61
CA ARG A 131 16.64 -14.04 3.42
C ARG A 131 16.83 -12.97 4.47
N SER A 132 15.75 -12.25 4.73
CA SER A 132 15.72 -11.26 5.79
C SER A 132 15.51 -11.89 7.15
N ILE A 133 16.02 -11.26 8.19
CA ILE A 133 15.72 -11.61 9.57
C ILE A 133 14.68 -10.63 10.10
N VAL A 134 13.58 -11.17 10.62
CA VAL A 134 12.54 -10.42 11.31
C VAL A 134 12.86 -10.45 12.79
N VAL A 135 12.99 -9.27 13.40
CA VAL A 135 13.33 -9.08 14.80
C VAL A 135 12.17 -8.35 15.48
N ASN A 136 11.60 -8.96 16.51
CA ASN A 136 10.52 -8.40 17.32
C ASN A 136 11.07 -7.95 18.68
N PHE A 137 10.84 -6.68 19.00
CA PHE A 137 11.19 -6.09 20.29
C PHE A 137 9.99 -6.08 21.24
N LEU A 138 10.26 -6.26 22.54
CA LEU A 138 9.24 -6.12 23.58
C LEU A 138 8.69 -4.69 23.64
N GLN A 139 9.57 -3.70 23.54
CA GLN A 139 9.21 -2.28 23.65
C GLN A 139 9.43 -1.52 22.34
N TYR A 140 8.43 -0.72 21.96
CA TYR A 140 8.48 0.16 20.79
C TYR A 140 9.61 1.20 20.89
N THR A 141 9.84 1.73 22.09
CA THR A 141 10.87 2.74 22.38
C THR A 141 12.28 2.21 22.08
N THR A 142 12.57 0.98 22.50
CA THR A 142 13.84 0.30 22.23
C THR A 142 14.04 0.10 20.74
N LYS A 143 13.01 -0.36 20.03
CA LYS A 143 13.03 -0.51 18.57
C LYS A 143 13.32 0.81 17.83
N GLU A 144 12.66 1.90 18.23
CA GLU A 144 12.89 3.23 17.65
C GLU A 144 14.30 3.74 17.90
N MET A 145 14.83 3.54 19.12
CA MET A 145 16.20 3.90 19.46
C MET A 145 17.21 3.14 18.58
N VAL A 146 17.07 1.81 18.47
CA VAL A 146 17.90 0.98 17.60
C VAL A 146 17.83 1.44 16.14
N LEU A 147 16.62 1.70 15.64
CA LEU A 147 16.42 2.13 14.25
C LEU A 147 17.06 3.50 14.00
N LYS A 148 16.93 4.44 14.95
CA LYS A 148 17.52 5.78 14.86
C LYS A 148 19.05 5.72 14.84
N GLU A 149 19.67 4.91 15.69
CA GLU A 149 21.13 4.75 15.67
C GLU A 149 21.59 4.04 14.39
N ALA A 150 20.83 3.06 13.91
CA ALA A 150 21.11 2.38 12.65
C ALA A 150 20.99 3.27 11.41
N TRP A 151 20.18 4.33 11.46
CA TRP A 151 20.11 5.32 10.38
C TRP A 151 21.27 6.32 10.42
N LYS A 152 21.84 6.58 11.60
CA LYS A 152 23.01 7.46 11.73
C LYS A 152 24.30 6.77 11.28
N LYS A 153 24.43 5.46 11.55
CA LYS A 153 25.63 4.69 11.29
C LYS A 153 25.33 3.54 10.34
N ARG A 154 26.14 3.39 9.29
CA ARG A 154 26.09 2.19 8.44
C ARG A 154 26.56 0.98 9.23
N ILE A 155 25.61 0.11 9.61
CA ILE A 155 25.89 -1.20 10.20
C ILE A 155 26.57 -2.08 9.15
N LYS A 156 27.64 -2.78 9.52
CA LYS A 156 28.31 -3.73 8.64
C LYS A 156 28.36 -5.12 9.27
N PHE A 157 28.35 -6.15 8.44
CA PHE A 157 28.60 -7.52 8.85
C PHE A 157 29.35 -8.23 7.73
N GLN A 158 30.53 -8.81 8.04
CA GLN A 158 31.39 -9.47 7.05
C GLN A 158 31.64 -8.59 5.81
N ASP A 159 32.02 -7.32 6.04
CA ASP A 159 32.24 -6.27 5.02
C ASP A 159 31.04 -5.90 4.13
N ARG A 160 29.85 -6.45 4.41
CA ARG A 160 28.59 -6.06 3.76
C ARG A 160 27.82 -5.06 4.61
N ALA A 161 27.24 -4.05 3.96
CA ALA A 161 26.34 -3.13 4.64
C ALA A 161 25.00 -3.82 4.98
N LEU A 162 24.59 -3.75 6.24
CA LEU A 162 23.27 -4.18 6.67
C LEU A 162 22.32 -3.00 6.63
N HIS A 163 21.08 -3.29 6.25
CA HIS A 163 20.04 -2.29 6.15
C HIS A 163 18.82 -2.71 6.98
N PRO A 164 18.70 -2.25 8.23
CA PRO A 164 17.49 -2.44 9.03
C PRO A 164 16.41 -1.47 8.56
N TYR A 165 15.24 -2.02 8.22
CA TYR A 165 14.07 -1.25 7.86
C TYR A 165 12.86 -1.67 8.70
N LEU A 166 11.86 -0.79 8.73
CA LEU A 166 10.51 -1.17 9.12
C LEU A 166 9.93 -2.09 8.03
N ASP A 167 9.02 -2.99 8.42
CA ASP A 167 8.25 -3.77 7.46
C ASP A 167 7.43 -2.83 6.57
N LEU A 168 7.92 -2.56 5.37
CA LEU A 168 7.33 -1.58 4.45
C LEU A 168 6.18 -2.23 3.68
N LYS A 169 4.96 -1.77 3.95
CA LYS A 169 3.75 -2.16 3.22
C LYS A 169 3.27 -1.00 2.35
N ILE A 170 3.26 -1.19 1.03
CA ILE A 170 2.76 -0.19 0.08
C ILE A 170 1.36 -0.61 -0.36
N HIS A 171 0.43 0.33 -0.34
CA HIS A 171 -0.95 0.12 -0.77
C HIS A 171 -1.07 0.46 -2.25
N TRP A 172 -1.42 -0.54 -3.06
CA TRP A 172 -1.72 -0.35 -4.49
C TRP A 172 -3.22 -0.46 -4.75
N GLU A 173 -3.64 -0.05 -5.95
CA GLU A 173 -5.00 -0.28 -6.45
C GLU A 173 -5.33 -1.78 -6.53
N SER A 174 -4.33 -2.62 -6.80
CA SER A 174 -4.44 -4.10 -6.77
C SER A 174 -4.47 -4.69 -5.36
N GLY A 175 -4.38 -3.87 -4.31
CA GLY A 175 -4.28 -4.28 -2.91
C GLY A 175 -2.91 -4.02 -2.29
N PRO A 176 -2.79 -4.18 -0.96
CA PRO A 176 -1.57 -3.87 -0.24
C PRO A 176 -0.51 -4.97 -0.38
N ARG A 177 0.73 -4.58 -0.66
CA ARG A 177 1.88 -5.49 -0.82
C ARG A 177 2.97 -5.14 0.19
N THR A 178 3.44 -6.15 0.91
CA THR A 178 4.64 -6.02 1.76
C THR A 178 5.86 -6.30 0.90
N TYR A 179 6.86 -5.43 0.96
CA TYR A 179 8.09 -5.59 0.18
C TYR A 179 9.17 -6.23 1.01
N GLU A 180 9.93 -7.10 0.37
CA GLU A 180 11.01 -7.85 0.99
C GLU A 180 12.35 -7.20 0.76
N SER A 181 12.42 -6.08 0.06
CA SER A 181 13.63 -5.29 -0.05
C SER A 181 13.24 -3.87 -0.46
N ALA A 182 14.03 -2.90 0.00
CA ALA A 182 13.94 -1.54 -0.53
C ALA A 182 14.16 -1.50 -2.05
N GLN A 183 14.94 -2.43 -2.60
CA GLN A 183 15.16 -2.55 -4.05
C GLN A 183 13.94 -3.09 -4.77
N GLU A 184 13.31 -4.16 -4.26
CA GLU A 184 12.07 -4.70 -4.84
C GLU A 184 10.95 -3.64 -4.82
N ALA A 185 10.84 -2.90 -3.71
CA ALA A 185 9.91 -1.78 -3.59
C ALA A 185 10.21 -0.70 -4.63
N ALA A 186 11.48 -0.27 -4.73
CA ALA A 186 11.90 0.76 -5.67
C ALA A 186 11.71 0.32 -7.14
N ASP A 187 12.00 -0.93 -7.48
CA ASP A 187 11.83 -1.47 -8.84
C ASP A 187 10.35 -1.50 -9.23
N GLU A 188 9.46 -1.88 -8.32
CA GLU A 188 8.02 -1.86 -8.56
C GLU A 188 7.49 -0.43 -8.67
N LEU A 189 7.99 0.50 -7.83
CA LEU A 189 7.64 1.92 -7.90
C LEU A 189 8.09 2.53 -9.23
N ASN A 190 9.32 2.25 -9.66
CA ASN A 190 9.87 2.68 -10.94
C ASN A 190 9.11 2.07 -12.13
N ARG A 191 8.74 0.77 -12.07
CA ARG A 191 7.90 0.12 -13.09
C ARG A 191 6.53 0.79 -13.26
N ARG A 192 5.99 1.34 -12.17
CA ARG A 192 4.70 2.06 -12.15
C ARG A 192 4.87 3.57 -12.41
N GLY A 193 6.05 4.01 -12.84
CA GLY A 193 6.32 5.39 -13.22
C GLY A 193 6.58 6.35 -12.05
N ILE A 194 6.68 5.84 -10.81
CA ILE A 194 7.04 6.64 -9.63
C ILE A 194 8.57 6.64 -9.53
N GLN A 195 9.20 7.72 -9.99
CA GLN A 195 10.65 7.89 -9.96
C GLN A 195 11.16 7.96 -8.51
N ILE A 196 11.92 6.95 -8.09
CA ILE A 196 12.59 6.93 -6.79
C ILE A 196 14.10 6.82 -7.03
N GLU A 197 14.83 7.84 -6.60
CA GLU A 197 16.29 7.83 -6.65
C GLU A 197 16.83 6.81 -5.62
N THR A 198 17.13 5.61 -6.09
CA THR A 198 17.90 4.66 -5.29
C THR A 198 19.37 5.09 -5.35
N SER A 199 19.89 5.68 -4.29
CA SER A 199 21.27 6.17 -4.23
C SER A 199 22.26 5.00 -4.29
N ARG A 200 22.60 4.53 -5.48
CA ARG A 200 23.85 3.79 -5.71
C ARG A 200 24.91 4.82 -6.10
N GLY A 201 25.71 5.23 -5.12
CA GLY A 201 26.90 6.03 -5.35
C GLY A 201 26.75 7.51 -4.99
N SER A 202 27.80 8.02 -4.36
CA SER A 202 27.98 9.41 -3.94
C SER A 202 27.66 10.41 -5.07
N ALA A 203 26.79 11.37 -4.81
CA ALA A 203 26.75 12.62 -5.55
C ALA A 203 26.66 13.79 -4.55
N PRO A 204 27.64 14.70 -4.52
CA PRO A 204 27.55 15.94 -3.75
C PRO A 204 26.54 16.83 -4.48
N GLY A 205 25.35 16.99 -3.91
CA GLY A 205 24.28 17.76 -4.56
C GLY A 205 22.90 17.57 -3.95
N ILE A 206 22.73 16.60 -3.05
CA ILE A 206 21.46 16.39 -2.33
C ILE A 206 21.11 17.63 -1.49
N GLU A 207 22.08 18.27 -0.87
CA GLU A 207 21.87 19.48 -0.06
C GLU A 207 21.45 20.69 -0.91
N GLU A 208 21.98 20.82 -2.12
CA GLU A 208 21.62 21.87 -3.08
C GLU A 208 20.23 21.65 -3.70
N ARG A 209 19.85 20.38 -3.92
CA ARG A 209 18.52 20.01 -4.42
C ARG A 209 17.44 20.19 -3.35
N LEU A 210 17.73 19.83 -2.09
CA LEU A 210 16.79 20.04 -0.98
C LEU A 210 16.52 21.53 -0.73
N GLN A 211 17.51 22.41 -0.94
CA GLN A 211 17.30 23.86 -0.84
C GLN A 211 16.41 24.44 -1.95
N LYS A 212 16.37 23.82 -3.15
CA LYS A 212 15.52 24.27 -4.26
C LYS A 212 14.06 23.81 -4.16
N THR A 213 13.80 22.67 -3.51
CA THR A 213 12.45 22.07 -3.45
C THR A 213 11.64 22.50 -2.22
N LEU A 214 12.26 23.15 -1.24
CA LEU A 214 11.55 23.76 -0.11
C LEU A 214 10.99 25.13 -0.53
N LEU A 215 9.66 25.26 -0.52
CA LEU A 215 8.90 26.50 -0.78
C LEU A 215 9.12 27.64 0.24
N TRP A 216 10.10 27.49 1.13
CA TRP A 216 10.56 28.54 2.03
C TRP A 216 12.02 28.86 1.67
N GLN A 217 12.22 29.93 0.90
CA GLN A 217 13.55 30.49 0.71
C GLN A 217 14.04 31.08 2.03
N ARG A 218 15.19 30.61 2.51
CA ARG A 218 15.97 31.33 3.50
C ARG A 218 16.51 32.58 2.82
N VAL A 219 16.06 33.76 3.25
CA VAL A 219 16.65 35.03 2.82
C VAL A 219 18.10 35.06 3.32
N GLY A 220 19.04 34.77 2.40
CA GLY A 220 20.45 35.17 2.36
C GLY A 220 21.35 34.90 3.58
N ASN A 221 22.49 34.25 3.35
CA ASN A 221 23.61 34.22 4.30
C ASN A 221 24.07 35.65 4.70
N SER A 222 23.63 36.07 5.88
CA SER A 222 24.42 36.38 7.10
C SER A 222 25.66 37.28 7.11
N GLU A 223 26.10 37.95 6.03
CA GLU A 223 27.10 39.04 6.18
C GLU A 223 26.62 40.37 5.59
N ASP A 224 26.15 40.40 4.34
CA ASP A 224 25.73 41.64 3.70
C ASP A 224 24.43 42.24 4.28
N THR A 225 23.49 41.40 4.71
CA THR A 225 22.24 41.84 5.36
C THR A 225 22.50 42.40 6.76
N ALA A 226 23.43 41.81 7.50
CA ALA A 226 23.86 42.31 8.80
C ALA A 226 24.61 43.64 8.66
N VAL A 227 25.51 43.76 7.68
CA VAL A 227 26.23 45.02 7.37
C VAL A 227 25.27 46.12 6.91
N ARG A 228 24.29 45.80 6.05
CA ARG A 228 23.29 46.74 5.57
C ARG A 228 22.31 47.18 6.66
N ALA A 229 21.92 46.28 7.58
CA ALA A 229 21.12 46.64 8.75
C ALA A 229 21.90 47.53 9.73
N LYS A 230 23.20 47.25 9.93
CA LYS A 230 24.10 48.06 10.78
C LYS A 230 24.32 49.47 10.21
N GLN A 231 24.47 49.62 8.90
CA GLN A 231 24.57 50.94 8.23
C GLN A 231 23.26 51.72 8.30
N ARG A 232 22.10 51.06 8.17
CA ARG A 232 20.79 51.73 8.31
C ARG A 232 20.53 52.19 9.74
N LEU A 233 20.94 51.44 10.76
CA LEU A 233 20.84 51.84 12.17
C LEU A 233 21.76 53.01 12.52
N GLN A 234 22.95 53.10 11.92
CA GLN A 234 23.85 54.25 12.11
C GLN A 234 23.28 55.56 11.54
N GLY A 235 22.43 55.51 10.50
CA GLY A 235 21.73 56.68 9.96
C GLY A 235 20.58 57.20 10.84
N PHE A 236 20.07 56.38 11.76
CA PHE A 236 19.01 56.78 12.71
C PHE A 236 19.56 57.34 14.03
N GLN A 237 20.83 57.12 14.33
CA GLN A 237 21.51 57.79 15.46
C GLN A 237 22.26 59.03 14.97
N ARG A 238 21.51 60.08 14.64
CA ARG A 238 21.96 61.48 14.69
C ARG A 238 20.75 62.42 14.56
N LYS A 239 20.11 62.69 15.69
CA LYS A 239 19.86 64.04 16.21
C LYS A 239 19.90 63.95 17.73
#